data_AF-A0A496VSK8-F1
#
_entry.id   AF-A0A496VSK8-F1
#
_cell.length_a   1.000
_cell.length_b   1.000
_cell.length_c   1.000
_cell.angle_alpha   90.00
_cell.angle_beta   90.00
_cell.angle_gamma   90.00
#
_symmetry.space_group_name_H-M   'P 1'
#
loop_
_entity.id
_entity.type
_entity.pdbx_description
1 polymer ?
#
loop_
_entity_poly.entity_id
_entity_poly.type
_entity_poly.pdbx_seq_one_letter_code
_entity_poly.pdbx_strand_id
1 'polypeptide(L)'
;MGVTVQIGDQTTVTNEVSFWEITDLAKGEYTVTASKEGYEFVPQTFIFEDDDVIINHETSVDSINDAAKLRSTSGYILDGDNKPIADVTVQMGDKTVVTDETGFWKIDGVTDGIHTVTASKDGHWFAPKKLAVIDADVIVEMGSNGPYTVGGAIVDELGKPIAGVEVKIGDEKIVTTDFGYWEISGLREGDDYVAIASKEGYTFAQTNFALGNEDFRQEVPIKPISDIKVSIVASSRTIRQDDNITYTMTVTNGGTKTATGIVLTDELPEGTSLVSIGVLDGGECDVETVTCTLPDLTTGNFARVELVVNNTQTNTLLNIATVTSNEYPTDVVKKRTQVIPYLSVDITDTPDPIAMAKVDVERILHYTITVELSANALTAATGVELVTRLPKGVELQSVNTDYGMCDTSNLPTLICSLTDLSVDNADDISQVTVNVDVLLKDAGLLLLTHEAKVTANEYPAHTTKERTKVSIGDDVKVDMVLVVDTTHSMTEEINGVIHALNNFIAKEIDPSKAPLIVLVEFKDDVRFIAATRDLNVLLKAVKSLKAEGGGTCPEASVEALTLAVEHLKDGGVILFTTDASPYADADLGKLDTLLKGKDMKFSAILTGDCSNQDSWNVLP
;
A
#
# COMPACT_ATOMS: atom_id res chain seq x y z
N MET A 1 -5.67 -54.58 24.63
CA MET A 1 -6.20 -55.85 25.19
C MET A 1 -7.71 -55.96 24.98
N GLY A 2 -8.19 -57.15 24.60
CA GLY A 2 -9.61 -57.48 24.50
C GLY A 2 -10.33 -56.95 23.27
N VAL A 3 -9.58 -56.61 22.21
CA VAL A 3 -10.12 -56.28 20.88
C VAL A 3 -10.25 -57.58 20.09
N THR A 4 -11.41 -57.84 19.49
CA THR A 4 -11.63 -58.97 18.59
C THR A 4 -11.18 -58.58 17.19
N VAL A 5 -10.24 -59.33 16.62
CA VAL A 5 -9.70 -59.12 15.28
C VAL A 5 -10.19 -60.25 14.37
N GLN A 6 -10.64 -59.90 13.17
CA GLN A 6 -11.14 -60.84 12.18
C GLN A 6 -10.40 -60.67 10.84
N ILE A 7 -10.00 -61.80 10.24
CA ILE A 7 -9.38 -61.86 8.92
C ILE A 7 -10.03 -63.02 8.14
N GLY A 8 -10.78 -62.68 7.09
CA GLY A 8 -11.63 -63.67 6.41
C GLY A 8 -12.61 -64.32 7.38
N ASP A 9 -12.60 -65.67 7.42
CA ASP A 9 -13.46 -66.46 8.32
C ASP A 9 -12.81 -66.74 9.69
N GLN A 10 -11.57 -66.30 9.92
CA GLN A 10 -10.84 -66.53 11.17
C GLN A 10 -10.94 -65.33 12.11
N THR A 11 -11.04 -65.59 13.43
CA THR A 11 -11.14 -64.55 14.47
C THR A 11 -10.19 -64.86 15.63
N THR A 12 -9.61 -63.81 16.21
CA THR A 12 -8.74 -63.89 17.40
C THR A 12 -8.99 -62.68 18.32
N VAL A 13 -8.47 -62.70 19.55
CA VAL A 13 -8.61 -61.60 20.52
C VAL A 13 -7.24 -61.19 21.03
N THR A 14 -7.00 -59.87 21.09
CA THR A 14 -5.70 -59.33 21.55
C THR A 14 -5.41 -59.67 23.01
N ASN A 15 -4.18 -60.13 23.27
CA ASN A 15 -3.71 -60.52 24.59
C ASN A 15 -3.42 -59.31 25.52
N GLU A 16 -2.87 -59.57 26.71
CA GLU A 16 -2.56 -58.57 27.75
C GLU A 16 -1.58 -57.48 27.30
N VAL A 17 -0.76 -57.75 26.29
CA VAL A 17 0.16 -56.77 25.68
C VAL A 17 -0.33 -56.26 24.32
N SER A 18 -1.63 -56.44 24.03
CA SER A 18 -2.31 -56.02 22.79
C SER A 18 -1.82 -56.70 21.51
N PHE A 19 -1.16 -57.85 21.63
CA PHE A 19 -0.70 -58.67 20.51
C PHE A 19 -1.78 -59.69 20.08
N TRP A 20 -1.83 -60.01 18.78
CA TRP A 20 -2.72 -61.01 18.18
C TRP A 20 -2.02 -61.75 17.05
N GLU A 21 -2.44 -62.99 16.79
CA GLU A 21 -1.87 -63.85 15.73
C GLU A 21 -2.98 -64.71 15.10
N ILE A 22 -2.91 -64.88 13.78
CA ILE A 22 -3.70 -65.80 12.97
C ILE A 22 -2.73 -66.57 12.06
N THR A 23 -2.85 -67.89 11.99
CA THR A 23 -1.96 -68.77 11.21
C THR A 23 -2.72 -69.50 10.10
N ASP A 24 -1.98 -70.12 9.16
CA ASP A 24 -2.52 -70.93 8.06
C ASP A 24 -3.46 -70.17 7.08
N LEU A 25 -3.16 -68.90 6.77
CA LEU A 25 -3.84 -68.16 5.70
C LEU A 25 -3.41 -68.67 4.32
N ALA A 26 -4.36 -68.87 3.42
CA ALA A 26 -4.07 -69.22 2.03
C ALA A 26 -3.60 -67.99 1.25
N LYS A 27 -2.99 -68.17 0.07
CA LYS A 27 -2.68 -67.05 -0.82
C LYS A 27 -3.95 -66.28 -1.20
N GLY A 28 -3.98 -64.96 -0.99
CA GLY A 28 -5.14 -64.14 -1.29
C GLY A 28 -5.10 -62.74 -0.69
N GLU A 29 -6.05 -61.90 -1.09
CA GLU A 29 -6.30 -60.58 -0.49
C GLU A 29 -7.19 -60.72 0.75
N TYR A 30 -6.83 -60.07 1.84
CA TYR A 30 -7.49 -60.15 3.13
C TYR A 30 -7.75 -58.77 3.71
N THR A 31 -8.98 -58.55 4.18
CA THR A 31 -9.33 -57.38 5.00
C THR A 31 -9.35 -57.77 6.47
N VAL A 32 -8.56 -57.06 7.27
CA VAL A 32 -8.56 -57.11 8.73
C VAL A 32 -9.61 -56.15 9.24
N THR A 33 -10.55 -56.67 10.03
CA THR A 33 -11.49 -55.85 10.81
C THR A 33 -11.24 -56.07 12.29
N ALA A 34 -11.48 -55.02 13.08
CA ALA A 34 -11.37 -55.07 14.52
C ALA A 34 -12.66 -54.57 15.15
N SER A 35 -13.02 -55.13 16.30
CA SER A 35 -14.22 -54.70 17.03
C SER A 35 -14.00 -54.77 18.53
N LYS A 36 -14.50 -53.74 19.21
CA LYS A 36 -14.59 -53.62 20.65
C LYS A 36 -15.68 -52.61 20.97
N GLU A 37 -16.54 -52.93 21.93
CA GLU A 37 -17.64 -52.06 22.33
C GLU A 37 -17.10 -50.67 22.74
N GLY A 38 -17.68 -49.60 22.18
CA GLY A 38 -17.28 -48.21 22.42
C GLY A 38 -16.12 -47.69 21.56
N TYR A 39 -15.63 -48.47 20.59
CA TYR A 39 -14.54 -48.09 19.69
C TYR A 39 -14.94 -48.37 18.23
N GLU A 40 -14.55 -47.47 17.34
CA GLU A 40 -14.72 -47.64 15.89
C GLU A 40 -13.36 -47.91 15.25
N PHE A 41 -13.29 -48.93 14.39
CA PHE A 41 -12.05 -49.38 13.76
C PHE A 41 -12.21 -49.31 12.25
N VAL A 42 -11.22 -48.73 11.58
CA VAL A 42 -11.17 -48.69 10.12
C VAL A 42 -10.55 -49.99 9.61
N PRO A 43 -11.26 -50.77 8.76
CA PRO A 43 -10.70 -51.99 8.18
C PRO A 43 -9.46 -51.71 7.31
N GLN A 44 -8.47 -52.61 7.34
CA GLN A 44 -7.26 -52.52 6.53
C GLN A 44 -7.16 -53.75 5.63
N THR A 45 -6.78 -53.58 4.37
CA THR A 45 -6.67 -54.68 3.40
C THR A 45 -5.21 -54.89 2.99
N PHE A 46 -4.77 -56.15 2.95
CA PHE A 46 -3.44 -56.56 2.53
C PHE A 46 -3.51 -57.81 1.64
N ILE A 47 -2.44 -58.10 0.90
CA ILE A 47 -2.34 -59.27 0.01
C ILE A 47 -1.26 -60.22 0.56
N PHE A 48 -1.60 -61.50 0.70
CA PHE A 48 -0.71 -62.56 1.17
C PHE A 48 -0.28 -63.44 -0.02
N GLU A 49 1.03 -63.52 -0.33
CA GLU A 49 1.60 -64.28 -1.46
C GLU A 49 2.64 -65.34 -1.01
N ASP A 50 2.78 -66.43 -1.78
CA ASP A 50 3.30 -67.75 -1.38
C ASP A 50 4.84 -67.98 -1.53
N ASP A 51 5.65 -66.95 -1.77
CA ASP A 51 7.07 -67.13 -2.14
C ASP A 51 8.13 -66.87 -1.05
N ASP A 52 7.73 -66.64 0.21
CA ASP A 52 8.70 -66.47 1.30
C ASP A 52 8.85 -67.74 2.16
N VAL A 53 10.01 -68.39 2.01
CA VAL A 53 10.52 -69.42 2.92
C VAL A 53 10.65 -68.83 4.33
N ILE A 54 9.89 -69.38 5.27
CA ILE A 54 9.80 -68.99 6.68
C ILE A 54 11.17 -69.05 7.38
N ILE A 55 11.71 -67.90 7.77
CA ILE A 55 12.39 -67.65 9.06
C ILE A 55 12.14 -66.18 9.48
N ASN A 56 11.19 -65.96 10.40
CA ASN A 56 10.86 -64.70 11.09
C ASN A 56 10.81 -63.42 10.22
N HIS A 57 9.68 -63.19 9.55
CA HIS A 57 9.23 -61.83 9.28
C HIS A 57 7.93 -61.61 10.04
N GLU A 58 7.97 -60.76 11.06
CA GLU A 58 6.76 -60.13 11.58
C GLU A 58 6.22 -59.25 10.44
N THR A 59 5.19 -59.69 9.72
CA THR A 59 4.25 -58.71 9.16
C THR A 59 3.50 -58.12 10.35
N SER A 60 4.17 -57.25 11.11
CA SER A 60 3.48 -56.42 12.09
C SER A 60 2.68 -55.40 11.29
N VAL A 61 1.35 -55.55 11.32
CA VAL A 61 0.52 -54.37 11.17
C VAL A 61 0.71 -53.64 12.48
N ASP A 62 1.64 -52.68 12.52
CA ASP A 62 1.77 -51.76 13.64
C ASP A 62 0.52 -50.86 13.62
N SER A 63 -0.55 -51.38 14.23
CA SER A 63 -1.77 -50.65 14.43
C SER A 63 -1.56 -49.64 15.55
N ILE A 64 -0.74 -48.62 15.31
CA ILE A 64 -0.99 -47.31 15.92
C ILE A 64 -2.19 -46.73 15.16
N ASN A 65 -3.33 -47.39 15.33
CA ASN A 65 -4.64 -46.76 15.17
C ASN A 65 -4.77 -45.89 16.42
N ASP A 66 -4.34 -44.64 16.35
CA ASP A 66 -4.80 -43.64 17.30
C ASP A 66 -6.33 -43.65 17.21
N ALA A 67 -6.98 -44.10 18.27
CA ALA A 67 -8.42 -43.92 18.40
C ALA A 67 -8.67 -42.42 18.36
N ALA A 68 -9.22 -41.90 17.25
CA ALA A 68 -9.50 -40.48 17.09
C ALA A 68 -10.37 -40.04 18.26
N LYS A 69 -9.83 -39.18 19.12
CA LYS A 69 -10.54 -38.71 20.29
C LYS A 69 -11.72 -37.86 19.80
N LEU A 70 -12.94 -38.30 20.11
CA LEU A 70 -14.14 -37.57 19.75
C LEU A 70 -14.35 -36.39 20.70
N ARG A 71 -14.53 -35.19 20.15
CA ARG A 71 -14.67 -33.93 20.89
C ARG A 71 -15.99 -33.23 20.62
N SER A 72 -16.32 -32.27 21.48
CA SER A 72 -17.43 -31.34 21.26
C SER A 72 -16.90 -29.99 20.81
N THR A 73 -17.60 -29.37 19.88
CA THR A 73 -17.35 -28.00 19.40
C THR A 73 -18.64 -27.19 19.52
N SER A 74 -18.54 -25.91 19.85
CA SER A 74 -19.69 -25.05 20.08
C SER A 74 -19.39 -23.61 19.67
N GLY A 75 -20.41 -22.81 19.36
CA GLY A 75 -20.23 -21.42 18.93
C GLY A 75 -21.52 -20.62 18.95
N TYR A 76 -21.45 -19.39 18.45
CA TYR A 76 -22.57 -18.47 18.33
C TYR A 76 -22.67 -17.94 16.90
N ILE A 77 -23.89 -17.80 16.39
CA ILE A 77 -24.15 -17.09 15.11
C ILE A 77 -24.78 -15.74 15.44
N LEU A 78 -24.09 -14.68 15.04
CA LEU A 78 -24.47 -13.29 15.31
C LEU A 78 -24.61 -12.53 13.98
N ASP A 79 -25.41 -11.47 13.96
CA ASP A 79 -25.44 -10.50 12.86
C ASP A 79 -24.31 -9.46 12.98
N GLY A 80 -24.20 -8.56 12.00
CA GLY A 80 -23.18 -7.50 11.98
C GLY A 80 -23.27 -6.50 13.14
N ASP A 81 -24.37 -6.49 13.91
CA ASP A 81 -24.55 -5.66 15.12
C ASP A 81 -24.25 -6.45 16.42
N ASN A 82 -23.67 -7.65 16.32
CA ASN A 82 -23.49 -8.61 17.42
C ASN A 82 -24.81 -9.10 18.07
N LYS A 83 -25.94 -9.12 17.35
CA LYS A 83 -27.19 -9.71 17.84
C LYS A 83 -27.30 -11.18 17.44
N PRO A 84 -27.83 -12.05 18.31
CA PRO A 84 -27.92 -13.47 18.02
C PRO A 84 -28.93 -13.81 16.92
N ILE A 85 -28.57 -14.76 16.05
CA ILE A 85 -29.43 -15.29 15.00
C ILE A 85 -29.85 -16.73 15.36
N ALA A 86 -31.10 -16.89 15.78
CA ALA A 86 -31.72 -18.19 16.06
C ALA A 86 -32.10 -18.95 14.78
N ASP A 87 -32.40 -20.25 14.88
CA ASP A 87 -32.90 -21.09 13.77
C ASP A 87 -31.95 -21.21 12.57
N VAL A 88 -30.65 -21.01 12.76
CA VAL A 88 -29.64 -21.22 11.72
C VAL A 88 -29.19 -22.66 11.76
N THR A 89 -29.25 -23.35 10.62
CA THR A 89 -28.74 -24.71 10.50
C THR A 89 -27.23 -24.67 10.37
N VAL A 90 -26.49 -25.28 11.30
CA VAL A 90 -25.02 -25.38 11.32
C VAL A 90 -24.60 -26.80 11.01
N GLN A 91 -23.69 -26.98 10.07
CA GLN A 91 -23.21 -28.28 9.62
C GLN A 91 -21.68 -28.36 9.69
N MET A 92 -21.19 -29.52 10.13
CA MET A 92 -19.77 -29.86 10.13
C MET A 92 -19.63 -31.34 9.76
N GLY A 93 -19.10 -31.63 8.57
CA GLY A 93 -19.10 -32.97 8.01
C GLY A 93 -20.52 -33.50 7.76
N ASP A 94 -20.83 -34.68 8.30
CA ASP A 94 -22.16 -35.31 8.26
C ASP A 94 -23.10 -34.87 9.39
N LYS A 95 -22.61 -34.06 10.34
CA LYS A 95 -23.36 -33.63 11.52
C LYS A 95 -24.00 -32.27 11.31
N THR A 96 -25.24 -32.12 11.79
CA THR A 96 -26.01 -30.88 11.64
C THR A 96 -26.76 -30.57 12.94
N VAL A 97 -26.77 -29.29 13.34
CA VAL A 97 -27.53 -28.75 14.48
C VAL A 97 -28.18 -27.42 14.11
N VAL A 98 -29.05 -26.89 14.97
CA VAL A 98 -29.71 -25.59 14.75
C VAL A 98 -29.42 -24.67 15.94
N THR A 99 -29.18 -23.39 15.68
CA THR A 99 -28.94 -22.40 16.74
C THR A 99 -30.17 -22.14 17.60
N ASP A 100 -29.97 -21.92 18.91
CA ASP A 100 -31.03 -21.55 19.84
C ASP A 100 -31.36 -20.03 19.80
N GLU A 101 -32.27 -19.57 20.67
CA GLU A 101 -32.67 -18.15 20.76
C GLU A 101 -31.51 -17.19 21.08
N THR A 102 -30.40 -17.70 21.61
CA THR A 102 -29.16 -16.95 21.89
C THR A 102 -28.14 -17.06 20.77
N GLY A 103 -28.50 -17.69 19.64
CA GLY A 103 -27.60 -17.93 18.51
C GLY A 103 -26.61 -19.08 18.77
N PHE A 104 -26.72 -19.79 19.88
CA PHE A 104 -25.76 -20.81 20.30
C PHE A 104 -25.98 -22.14 19.57
N TRP A 105 -24.89 -22.80 19.18
CA TRP A 105 -24.91 -24.15 18.61
C TRP A 105 -23.80 -25.01 19.21
N LYS A 106 -24.00 -26.34 19.22
CA LYS A 106 -23.01 -27.31 19.70
C LYS A 106 -23.10 -28.62 18.91
N ILE A 107 -21.98 -29.11 18.37
CA ILE A 107 -21.85 -30.40 17.71
C ILE A 107 -20.93 -31.31 18.54
N ASP A 108 -21.44 -32.47 18.93
CA ASP A 108 -20.68 -33.50 19.65
C ASP A 108 -20.11 -34.57 18.70
N GLY A 109 -19.01 -35.17 19.11
CA GLY A 109 -18.40 -36.33 18.45
C GLY A 109 -17.63 -36.00 17.16
N VAL A 110 -16.96 -34.86 17.12
CA VAL A 110 -16.10 -34.44 16.01
C VAL A 110 -14.69 -34.99 16.23
N THR A 111 -14.04 -35.51 15.18
CA THR A 111 -12.66 -36.02 15.28
C THR A 111 -11.66 -34.87 15.36
N ASP A 112 -10.49 -35.11 15.94
CA ASP A 112 -9.40 -34.13 15.92
C ASP A 112 -8.97 -33.84 14.47
N GLY A 113 -8.75 -32.56 14.15
CA GLY A 113 -8.42 -32.10 12.80
C GLY A 113 -9.10 -30.79 12.39
N ILE A 114 -8.82 -30.31 11.18
CA ILE A 114 -9.47 -29.12 10.61
C ILE A 114 -10.78 -29.52 9.94
N HIS A 115 -11.89 -28.94 10.40
CA HIS A 115 -13.22 -29.15 9.82
C HIS A 115 -13.77 -27.85 9.25
N THR A 116 -14.53 -27.96 8.16
CA THR A 116 -15.28 -26.83 7.62
C THR A 116 -16.65 -26.78 8.27
N VAL A 117 -16.98 -25.66 8.89
CA VAL A 117 -18.30 -25.33 9.43
C VAL A 117 -19.05 -24.52 8.39
N THR A 118 -20.24 -24.98 8.02
CA THR A 118 -21.17 -24.23 7.19
C THR A 118 -22.41 -23.88 7.98
N ALA A 119 -23.07 -22.79 7.61
CA ALA A 119 -24.35 -22.40 8.18
C ALA A 119 -25.33 -22.03 7.07
N SER A 120 -26.61 -22.26 7.30
CA SER A 120 -27.68 -21.95 6.33
C SER A 120 -28.97 -21.54 7.02
N LYS A 121 -29.57 -20.45 6.53
CA LYS A 121 -30.89 -19.95 6.89
C LYS A 121 -31.41 -19.10 5.75
N ASP A 122 -32.70 -19.21 5.42
CA ASP A 122 -33.30 -18.40 4.36
C ASP A 122 -33.12 -16.89 4.63
N GLY A 123 -32.75 -16.15 3.59
CA GLY A 123 -32.52 -14.70 3.66
C GLY A 123 -31.24 -14.27 4.39
N HIS A 124 -30.38 -15.20 4.80
CA HIS A 124 -29.08 -14.94 5.41
C HIS A 124 -27.99 -15.69 4.66
N TRP A 125 -26.77 -15.15 4.62
CA TRP A 125 -25.65 -15.76 3.94
C TRP A 125 -24.47 -15.96 4.89
N PHE A 126 -24.01 -17.19 5.07
CA PHE A 126 -22.91 -17.50 5.99
C PHE A 126 -21.69 -18.02 5.21
N ALA A 127 -20.54 -17.37 5.39
CA ALA A 127 -19.29 -17.86 4.84
C ALA A 127 -18.82 -19.12 5.58
N PRO A 128 -18.45 -20.22 4.89
CA PRO A 128 -17.89 -21.40 5.54
C PRO A 128 -16.61 -21.05 6.33
N LYS A 129 -16.49 -21.55 7.56
CA LYS A 129 -15.31 -21.29 8.42
C LYS A 129 -14.54 -22.57 8.67
N LYS A 130 -13.21 -22.53 8.51
CA LYS A 130 -12.34 -23.65 8.89
C LYS A 130 -12.07 -23.59 10.40
N LEU A 131 -12.17 -24.74 11.06
CA LEU A 131 -12.04 -24.87 12.50
C LEU A 131 -11.07 -26.00 12.85
N ALA A 132 -9.98 -25.67 13.52
CA ALA A 132 -9.08 -26.66 14.10
C ALA A 132 -9.67 -27.19 15.42
N VAL A 133 -10.04 -28.47 15.44
CA VAL A 133 -10.54 -29.16 16.64
C VAL A 133 -9.37 -29.91 17.27
N ILE A 134 -8.68 -29.27 18.24
CA ILE A 134 -7.46 -29.81 18.87
C ILE A 134 -7.43 -29.73 20.43
N ASP A 135 -8.22 -28.86 21.07
CA ASP A 135 -8.61 -28.93 22.50
C ASP A 135 -9.82 -27.98 22.78
N ALA A 136 -10.50 -28.12 23.92
CA ALA A 136 -11.87 -27.66 24.24
C ALA A 136 -12.37 -26.27 23.72
N ASP A 137 -13.68 -26.23 23.38
CA ASP A 137 -14.58 -25.10 23.02
C ASP A 137 -13.96 -23.93 22.24
N VAL A 138 -13.92 -24.08 20.91
CA VAL A 138 -13.60 -22.99 19.99
C VAL A 138 -14.88 -22.24 19.60
N ILE A 139 -15.05 -21.01 20.12
CA ILE A 139 -16.17 -20.14 19.74
C ILE A 139 -15.96 -19.65 18.30
N VAL A 140 -16.83 -20.11 17.41
CA VAL A 140 -16.89 -19.64 16.03
C VAL A 140 -18.04 -18.65 15.89
N GLU A 141 -17.72 -17.38 15.71
CA GLU A 141 -18.65 -16.37 15.20
C GLU A 141 -18.71 -16.48 13.67
N MET A 142 -19.93 -16.65 13.13
CA MET A 142 -20.25 -16.58 11.70
C MET A 142 -21.20 -15.40 11.48
N GLY A 143 -20.74 -14.36 10.79
CA GLY A 143 -21.57 -13.22 10.40
C GLY A 143 -22.35 -13.49 9.10
N SER A 144 -23.50 -12.82 8.94
CA SER A 144 -24.27 -12.83 7.69
C SER A 144 -23.77 -11.74 6.73
N ASN A 145 -22.75 -12.01 5.92
CA ASN A 145 -22.18 -11.04 4.98
C ASN A 145 -22.81 -11.22 3.58
N GLY A 146 -23.65 -10.27 3.14
CA GLY A 146 -24.30 -10.26 1.82
C GLY A 146 -25.79 -10.66 1.81
N PRO A 147 -26.50 -10.54 0.67
CA PRO A 147 -25.98 -10.21 -0.67
C PRO A 147 -25.57 -8.74 -0.83
N TYR A 148 -24.47 -8.52 -1.54
CA TYR A 148 -23.93 -7.20 -1.83
C TYR A 148 -24.53 -6.63 -3.13
N THR A 149 -24.67 -5.31 -3.15
CA THR A 149 -25.03 -4.55 -4.34
C THR A 149 -23.90 -3.62 -4.72
N VAL A 150 -23.54 -3.62 -6.00
CA VAL A 150 -22.56 -2.67 -6.54
C VAL A 150 -23.21 -1.82 -7.60
N GLY A 151 -22.82 -0.56 -7.67
CA GLY A 151 -23.35 0.32 -8.69
C GLY A 151 -22.56 1.61 -8.79
N GLY A 152 -23.05 2.50 -9.63
CA GLY A 152 -22.44 3.81 -9.78
C GLY A 152 -23.07 4.56 -10.93
N ALA A 153 -22.48 5.71 -11.24
CA ALA A 153 -22.80 6.48 -12.43
C ALA A 153 -21.57 6.52 -13.34
N ILE A 154 -21.77 6.24 -14.63
CA ILE A 154 -20.76 6.48 -15.65
C ILE A 154 -21.05 7.84 -16.26
N VAL A 155 -20.13 8.76 -16.03
CA VAL A 155 -20.17 10.15 -16.52
C VAL A 155 -18.92 10.44 -17.33
N ASP A 156 -18.97 11.43 -18.23
CA ASP A 156 -17.78 11.98 -18.87
C ASP A 156 -16.96 12.83 -17.88
N GLU A 157 -15.82 13.37 -18.34
CA GLU A 157 -14.95 14.18 -17.48
C GLU A 157 -15.58 15.51 -17.01
N LEU A 158 -16.68 15.94 -17.63
CA LEU A 158 -17.48 17.11 -17.23
C LEU A 158 -18.65 16.73 -16.31
N GLY A 159 -18.79 15.45 -15.95
CA GLY A 159 -19.87 14.96 -15.10
C GLY A 159 -21.19 14.72 -15.84
N LYS A 160 -21.21 14.75 -17.18
CA LYS A 160 -22.41 14.45 -17.97
C LYS A 160 -22.63 12.94 -18.04
N PRO A 161 -23.86 12.45 -17.80
CA PRO A 161 -24.14 11.01 -17.81
C PRO A 161 -23.93 10.36 -19.19
N ILE A 162 -23.39 9.15 -19.19
CA ILE A 162 -23.18 8.33 -20.39
C ILE A 162 -24.12 7.13 -20.35
N ALA A 163 -25.20 7.23 -21.13
CA ALA A 163 -26.17 6.17 -21.32
C ALA A 163 -25.65 5.04 -22.25
N GLY A 164 -26.21 3.84 -22.11
CA GLY A 164 -25.96 2.74 -23.04
C GLY A 164 -24.59 2.07 -22.91
N VAL A 165 -23.90 2.21 -21.77
CA VAL A 165 -22.65 1.49 -21.47
C VAL A 165 -23.01 0.13 -20.89
N GLU A 166 -22.50 -0.96 -21.48
CA GLU A 166 -22.63 -2.30 -20.88
C GLU A 166 -21.56 -2.44 -19.77
N VAL A 167 -21.99 -2.75 -18.54
CA VAL A 167 -21.12 -3.03 -17.40
C VAL A 167 -21.25 -4.51 -17.06
N LYS A 168 -20.12 -5.20 -16.93
CA LYS A 168 -20.02 -6.63 -16.66
C LYS A 168 -19.18 -6.87 -15.41
N ILE A 169 -19.67 -7.74 -14.52
CA ILE A 169 -18.96 -8.23 -13.32
C ILE A 169 -19.18 -9.74 -13.26
N GLY A 170 -18.13 -10.54 -13.41
CA GLY A 170 -18.27 -12.00 -13.55
C GLY A 170 -19.16 -12.36 -14.75
N ASP A 171 -20.23 -13.11 -14.52
CA ASP A 171 -21.23 -13.43 -15.56
C ASP A 171 -22.40 -12.44 -15.64
N GLU A 172 -22.54 -11.56 -14.63
CA GLU A 172 -23.61 -10.57 -14.56
C GLU A 172 -23.30 -9.38 -15.46
N LYS A 173 -24.36 -8.85 -16.09
CA LYS A 173 -24.25 -7.66 -16.95
C LYS A 173 -25.47 -6.77 -16.89
N ILE A 174 -25.24 -5.47 -17.01
CA ILE A 174 -26.28 -4.44 -17.03
C ILE A 174 -25.91 -3.35 -18.03
N VAL A 175 -26.88 -2.54 -18.46
CA VAL A 175 -26.64 -1.38 -19.33
C VAL A 175 -27.00 -0.11 -18.57
N THR A 176 -26.17 0.92 -18.65
CA THR A 176 -26.44 2.20 -17.98
C THR A 176 -27.71 2.86 -18.49
N THR A 177 -28.47 3.44 -17.56
CA THR A 177 -29.67 4.25 -17.85
C THR A 177 -29.32 5.56 -18.58
N ASP A 178 -30.33 6.33 -19.00
CA ASP A 178 -30.15 7.67 -19.58
C ASP A 178 -29.41 8.65 -18.65
N PHE A 179 -29.39 8.36 -17.34
CA PHE A 179 -28.67 9.11 -16.32
C PHE A 179 -27.29 8.50 -15.99
N GLY A 180 -26.81 7.55 -16.79
CA GLY A 180 -25.50 6.90 -16.59
C GLY A 180 -25.45 5.91 -15.43
N TYR A 181 -26.54 5.71 -14.69
CA TYR A 181 -26.58 4.80 -13.54
C TYR A 181 -26.62 3.34 -13.95
N TRP A 182 -25.91 2.51 -13.19
CA TRP A 182 -25.93 1.05 -13.26
C TRP A 182 -25.89 0.45 -11.86
N GLU A 183 -26.48 -0.73 -11.69
CA GLU A 183 -26.48 -1.47 -10.44
C GLU A 183 -26.56 -2.98 -10.71
N ILE A 184 -25.76 -3.77 -10.01
CA ILE A 184 -25.78 -5.24 -10.00
C ILE A 184 -25.91 -5.68 -8.54
N SER A 185 -26.97 -6.40 -8.23
CA SER A 185 -27.26 -6.94 -6.89
C SER A 185 -27.06 -8.45 -6.85
N GLY A 186 -26.92 -9.02 -5.65
CA GLY A 186 -26.79 -10.46 -5.48
C GLY A 186 -25.35 -10.97 -5.55
N LEU A 187 -24.36 -10.07 -5.44
CA LEU A 187 -22.95 -10.43 -5.42
C LEU A 187 -22.56 -10.99 -4.04
N ARG A 188 -21.54 -11.85 -4.04
CA ARG A 188 -21.00 -12.50 -2.84
C ARG A 188 -19.84 -11.67 -2.28
N GLU A 189 -19.46 -11.96 -1.05
CA GLU A 189 -18.19 -11.50 -0.50
C GLU A 189 -17.04 -12.11 -1.34
N GLY A 190 -16.01 -11.31 -1.64
CA GLY A 190 -14.88 -11.71 -2.47
C GLY A 190 -14.01 -10.52 -2.87
N ASP A 191 -12.71 -10.76 -3.05
CA ASP A 191 -11.70 -9.71 -3.21
C ASP A 191 -11.16 -9.57 -4.65
N ASP A 192 -11.71 -10.34 -5.59
CA ASP A 192 -11.22 -10.51 -6.96
C ASP A 192 -12.20 -10.00 -8.04
N TYR A 193 -13.18 -9.18 -7.65
CA TYR A 193 -14.15 -8.67 -8.62
C TYR A 193 -13.50 -7.67 -9.58
N VAL A 194 -13.86 -7.83 -10.87
CA VAL A 194 -13.45 -6.93 -11.94
C VAL A 194 -14.69 -6.38 -12.63
N ALA A 195 -14.87 -5.06 -12.58
CA ALA A 195 -15.87 -4.34 -13.35
C ALA A 195 -15.30 -3.98 -14.72
N ILE A 196 -15.92 -4.48 -15.78
CA ILE A 196 -15.55 -4.21 -17.16
C ILE A 196 -16.68 -3.44 -17.82
N ALA A 197 -16.41 -2.24 -18.31
CA ALA A 197 -17.36 -1.47 -19.09
C ALA A 197 -17.01 -1.49 -20.58
N SER A 198 -18.04 -1.49 -21.43
CA SER A 198 -17.88 -1.43 -22.87
C SER A 198 -18.97 -0.61 -23.54
N LYS A 199 -18.55 0.21 -24.52
CA LYS A 199 -19.43 0.98 -25.41
C LYS A 199 -18.64 1.34 -26.66
N GLU A 200 -19.26 1.26 -27.84
CA GLU A 200 -18.59 1.63 -29.09
C GLU A 200 -18.13 3.10 -29.06
N GLY A 201 -16.86 3.35 -29.41
CA GLY A 201 -16.26 4.70 -29.40
C GLY A 201 -15.72 5.14 -28.03
N TYR A 202 -15.82 4.29 -27.01
CA TYR A 202 -15.31 4.54 -25.67
C TYR A 202 -14.31 3.46 -25.28
N THR A 203 -13.22 3.88 -24.66
CA THR A 203 -12.32 2.99 -23.96
C THR A 203 -12.60 3.11 -22.45
N PHE A 204 -12.54 2.03 -21.70
CA PHE A 204 -12.69 2.04 -20.24
C PHE A 204 -11.52 1.29 -19.62
N ALA A 205 -11.01 1.78 -18.49
CA ALA A 205 -10.17 0.96 -17.63
C ALA A 205 -11.05 -0.06 -16.89
N GLN A 206 -10.55 -1.28 -16.71
CA GLN A 206 -11.17 -2.22 -15.78
C GLN A 206 -10.96 -1.74 -14.35
N THR A 207 -11.96 -1.93 -13.49
CA THR A 207 -11.90 -1.53 -12.08
C THR A 207 -11.95 -2.79 -11.22
N ASN A 208 -10.87 -3.04 -10.47
CA ASN A 208 -10.83 -4.12 -9.48
C ASN A 208 -11.40 -3.60 -8.15
N PHE A 209 -12.17 -4.43 -7.45
CA PHE A 209 -12.72 -4.09 -6.15
C PHE A 209 -12.98 -5.35 -5.32
N ALA A 210 -13.08 -5.16 -4.01
CA ALA A 210 -13.43 -6.19 -3.05
C ALA A 210 -14.79 -5.89 -2.43
N LEU A 211 -15.57 -6.95 -2.20
CA LEU A 211 -16.83 -6.93 -1.47
C LEU A 211 -16.64 -7.67 -0.15
N GLY A 212 -16.92 -6.97 0.95
CA GLY A 212 -16.69 -7.40 2.33
C GLY A 212 -16.52 -6.16 3.23
N ASN A 213 -16.62 -6.33 4.55
CA ASN A 213 -16.44 -5.26 5.56
C ASN A 213 -17.61 -4.26 5.79
N GLU A 214 -18.81 -4.77 6.13
CA GLU A 214 -19.98 -4.02 6.65
C GLU A 214 -20.87 -3.26 5.63
N ASP A 215 -20.37 -2.87 4.45
CA ASP A 215 -21.18 -2.14 3.45
C ASP A 215 -21.92 -3.06 2.47
N PHE A 216 -23.24 -3.22 2.63
CA PHE A 216 -24.10 -3.99 1.70
C PHE A 216 -24.28 -3.33 0.32
N ARG A 217 -23.83 -2.07 0.15
CA ARG A 217 -23.84 -1.34 -1.12
C ARG A 217 -22.51 -0.61 -1.33
N GLN A 218 -21.82 -0.90 -2.43
CA GLN A 218 -20.55 -0.24 -2.78
C GLN A 218 -20.67 0.53 -4.10
N GLU A 219 -20.16 1.75 -4.12
CA GLU A 219 -20.01 2.50 -5.37
C GLU A 219 -18.69 2.14 -6.06
N VAL A 220 -18.76 1.67 -7.30
CA VAL A 220 -17.60 1.32 -8.12
C VAL A 220 -17.45 2.37 -9.23
N PRO A 221 -16.46 3.26 -9.15
CA PRO A 221 -16.26 4.28 -10.17
C PRO A 221 -15.72 3.65 -11.46
N ILE A 222 -16.44 3.87 -12.57
CA ILE A 222 -16.00 3.52 -13.92
C ILE A 222 -15.90 4.81 -14.72
N LYS A 223 -14.72 5.09 -15.27
CA LYS A 223 -14.47 6.31 -16.05
C LYS A 223 -14.18 5.98 -17.52
N PRO A 224 -14.82 6.66 -18.47
CA PRO A 224 -14.42 6.58 -19.87
C PRO A 224 -13.04 7.21 -20.06
N ILE A 225 -12.30 6.68 -21.01
CA ILE A 225 -11.04 7.21 -21.51
C ILE A 225 -11.31 7.66 -22.93
N SER A 226 -10.98 8.93 -23.22
CA SER A 226 -11.06 9.44 -24.57
C SER A 226 -9.84 9.06 -25.41
N ASP A 227 -10.09 8.73 -26.67
CA ASP A 227 -9.04 8.55 -27.66
C ASP A 227 -8.74 9.84 -28.44
N ILE A 228 -9.57 10.89 -28.31
CA ILE A 228 -9.17 12.26 -28.68
C ILE A 228 -8.56 12.90 -27.44
N LYS A 229 -7.25 13.12 -27.45
CA LYS A 229 -6.52 13.57 -26.25
C LYS A 229 -5.96 14.96 -26.46
N VAL A 230 -6.16 15.84 -25.50
CA VAL A 230 -5.42 17.10 -25.40
C VAL A 230 -4.21 16.91 -24.49
N SER A 231 -3.12 17.63 -24.76
CA SER A 231 -1.98 17.74 -23.85
C SER A 231 -1.52 19.18 -23.80
N ILE A 232 -1.08 19.64 -22.63
CA ILE A 232 -0.70 21.05 -22.42
C ILE A 232 0.76 21.12 -21.99
N VAL A 233 1.56 21.82 -22.77
CA VAL A 233 2.95 22.15 -22.44
C VAL A 233 3.04 23.65 -22.16
N ALA A 234 3.42 24.00 -20.94
CA ALA A 234 3.76 25.36 -20.58
C ALA A 234 5.21 25.66 -20.99
N SER A 235 5.47 26.87 -21.48
CA SER A 235 6.82 27.37 -21.83
C SER A 235 7.81 27.33 -20.66
N SER A 236 7.33 27.42 -19.42
CA SER A 236 8.11 27.19 -18.20
C SER A 236 7.28 26.47 -17.13
N ARG A 237 7.95 25.80 -16.18
CA ARG A 237 7.29 25.22 -14.99
C ARG A 237 7.05 26.25 -13.90
N THR A 238 7.89 27.29 -13.88
CA THR A 238 7.85 28.42 -12.96
C THR A 238 7.90 29.72 -13.75
N ILE A 239 7.06 30.70 -13.41
CA ILE A 239 6.99 31.99 -14.09
C ILE A 239 6.95 33.11 -13.05
N ARG A 240 7.48 34.31 -13.33
CA ARG A 240 7.31 35.43 -12.40
C ARG A 240 5.92 36.05 -12.57
N GLN A 241 5.43 36.68 -11.51
CA GLN A 241 4.26 37.55 -11.60
C GLN A 241 4.51 38.64 -12.66
N ASP A 242 3.47 38.94 -13.43
CA ASP A 242 3.40 39.88 -14.56
C ASP A 242 4.18 39.48 -15.82
N ASP A 243 4.89 38.35 -15.82
CA ASP A 243 5.44 37.77 -17.04
C ASP A 243 4.34 37.07 -17.87
N ASN A 244 4.56 36.98 -19.18
CA ASN A 244 3.70 36.19 -20.06
C ASN A 244 4.07 34.71 -19.98
N ILE A 245 3.06 33.85 -20.06
CA ILE A 245 3.23 32.40 -20.22
C ILE A 245 2.55 31.93 -21.50
N THR A 246 3.29 31.15 -22.27
CA THR A 246 2.77 30.44 -23.44
C THR A 246 2.40 29.01 -23.05
N TYR A 247 1.18 28.60 -23.36
CA TYR A 247 0.70 27.23 -23.34
C TYR A 247 0.57 26.72 -24.79
N THR A 248 1.25 25.62 -25.09
CA THR A 248 1.08 24.85 -26.33
C THR A 248 0.18 23.66 -26.04
N MET A 249 -1.03 23.68 -26.59
CA MET A 249 -1.99 22.60 -26.50
C MET A 249 -1.90 21.73 -27.75
N THR A 250 -1.78 20.43 -27.59
CA THR A 250 -1.75 19.46 -28.70
C THR A 250 -2.92 18.51 -28.57
N VAL A 251 -3.83 18.56 -29.54
CA VAL A 251 -4.96 17.63 -29.66
C VAL A 251 -4.56 16.50 -30.62
N THR A 252 -4.60 15.25 -30.16
CA THR A 252 -4.19 14.06 -30.90
C THR A 252 -5.33 13.06 -30.98
N ASN A 253 -5.63 12.57 -32.18
CA ASN A 253 -6.55 11.45 -32.35
C ASN A 253 -5.80 10.12 -32.27
N GLY A 254 -5.81 9.48 -31.11
CA GLY A 254 -5.26 8.15 -30.88
C GLY A 254 -6.22 7.00 -31.22
N GLY A 255 -7.45 7.30 -31.62
CA GLY A 255 -8.51 6.32 -31.81
C GLY A 255 -8.55 5.73 -33.23
N THR A 256 -9.45 4.76 -33.43
CA THR A 256 -9.56 3.98 -34.67
C THR A 256 -10.40 4.60 -35.79
N LYS A 257 -11.08 5.72 -35.52
CA LYS A 257 -11.94 6.47 -36.43
C LYS A 257 -11.39 7.89 -36.60
N THR A 258 -11.77 8.55 -37.70
CA THR A 258 -11.45 9.99 -37.88
C THR A 258 -12.30 10.81 -36.92
N ALA A 259 -11.67 11.70 -36.15
CA ALA A 259 -12.35 12.62 -35.26
C ALA A 259 -12.79 13.86 -36.05
N THR A 260 -14.07 14.22 -35.94
CA THR A 260 -14.70 15.33 -36.67
C THR A 260 -15.37 16.30 -35.71
N GLY A 261 -15.61 17.53 -36.18
CA GLY A 261 -16.27 18.56 -35.38
C GLY A 261 -15.49 18.91 -34.11
N ILE A 262 -14.16 18.92 -34.20
CA ILE A 262 -13.28 19.05 -33.04
C ILE A 262 -13.30 20.48 -32.53
N VAL A 263 -13.62 20.64 -31.25
CA VAL A 263 -13.62 21.93 -30.57
C VAL A 263 -12.75 21.84 -29.32
N LEU A 264 -11.75 22.71 -29.26
CA LEU A 264 -10.88 22.92 -28.08
C LEU A 264 -11.29 24.21 -27.38
N THR A 265 -11.63 24.14 -26.11
CA THR A 265 -11.94 25.31 -25.27
C THR A 265 -10.95 25.37 -24.11
N ASP A 266 -10.43 26.56 -23.81
CA ASP A 266 -9.54 26.78 -22.68
C ASP A 266 -10.20 27.71 -21.64
N GLU A 267 -10.19 27.29 -20.38
CA GLU A 267 -10.56 28.13 -19.24
C GLU A 267 -9.28 28.79 -18.70
N LEU A 268 -9.15 30.08 -19.00
CA LEU A 268 -8.00 30.87 -18.58
C LEU A 268 -7.84 30.82 -17.06
N PRO A 269 -6.61 30.65 -16.54
CA PRO A 269 -6.38 30.69 -15.10
C PRO A 269 -6.88 32.01 -14.48
N GLU A 270 -7.41 31.97 -13.26
CA GLU A 270 -7.78 33.20 -12.54
C GLU A 270 -6.61 34.20 -12.51
N GLY A 271 -6.90 35.51 -12.61
CA GLY A 271 -5.86 36.55 -12.60
C GLY A 271 -4.98 36.60 -13.86
N THR A 272 -5.39 35.95 -14.95
CA THR A 272 -4.74 36.07 -16.26
C THR A 272 -5.63 36.83 -17.25
N SER A 273 -5.02 37.38 -18.28
CA SER A 273 -5.74 37.91 -19.45
C SER A 273 -5.10 37.43 -20.74
N LEU A 274 -5.94 37.19 -21.74
CA LEU A 274 -5.51 36.70 -23.04
C LEU A 274 -4.64 37.74 -23.75
N VAL A 275 -3.45 37.33 -24.19
CA VAL A 275 -2.58 38.14 -25.05
C VAL A 275 -2.79 37.72 -26.51
N SER A 276 -2.76 36.42 -26.78
CA SER A 276 -3.05 35.87 -28.11
C SER A 276 -3.43 34.41 -28.05
N ILE A 277 -4.27 33.95 -28.98
CA ILE A 277 -4.54 32.52 -29.21
C ILE A 277 -4.54 32.27 -30.72
N GLY A 278 -3.98 31.13 -31.14
CA GLY A 278 -3.96 30.76 -32.55
C GLY A 278 -3.72 29.27 -32.77
N VAL A 279 -4.31 28.73 -33.84
CA VAL A 279 -4.01 27.39 -34.33
C VAL A 279 -2.71 27.39 -35.15
N LEU A 280 -1.90 26.35 -34.99
CA LEU A 280 -0.66 26.17 -35.75
C LEU A 280 -0.84 25.23 -36.95
N ASP A 281 -1.85 24.36 -36.90
CA ASP A 281 -2.02 23.26 -37.86
C ASP A 281 -3.39 23.33 -38.60
N GLY A 282 -3.94 24.54 -38.73
CA GLY A 282 -5.24 24.82 -39.37
C GLY A 282 -6.41 24.88 -38.39
N GLY A 283 -7.50 25.53 -38.81
CA GLY A 283 -8.65 25.85 -37.95
C GLY A 283 -8.78 27.36 -37.69
N GLU A 284 -9.66 27.73 -36.76
CA GLU A 284 -9.90 29.11 -36.35
C GLU A 284 -10.21 29.18 -34.86
N CYS A 285 -9.74 30.23 -34.18
CA CYS A 285 -10.01 30.49 -32.77
C CYS A 285 -10.82 31.76 -32.58
N ASP A 286 -11.80 31.69 -31.69
CA ASP A 286 -12.50 32.83 -31.13
C ASP A 286 -11.80 33.27 -29.84
N VAL A 287 -11.34 34.52 -29.82
CA VAL A 287 -10.61 35.13 -28.70
C VAL A 287 -11.51 35.50 -27.53
N GLU A 288 -12.82 35.73 -27.76
CA GLU A 288 -13.76 36.12 -26.70
C GLU A 288 -14.14 34.93 -25.83
N THR A 289 -14.30 33.76 -26.46
CA THR A 289 -14.68 32.51 -25.79
C THR A 289 -13.50 31.56 -25.56
N VAL A 290 -12.29 31.95 -25.98
CA VAL A 290 -11.06 31.14 -25.92
C VAL A 290 -11.29 29.72 -26.46
N THR A 291 -11.97 29.65 -27.60
CA THR A 291 -12.42 28.40 -28.21
C THR A 291 -11.91 28.30 -29.64
N CYS A 292 -11.31 27.17 -29.99
CA CYS A 292 -10.78 26.87 -31.31
C CYS A 292 -11.51 25.71 -31.96
N THR A 293 -11.96 25.94 -33.20
CA THR A 293 -12.40 24.87 -34.10
C THR A 293 -11.18 24.31 -34.82
N LEU A 294 -10.98 23.00 -34.74
CA LEU A 294 -9.83 22.30 -35.31
C LEU A 294 -10.28 21.49 -36.55
N PRO A 295 -9.37 21.23 -37.51
CA PRO A 295 -9.67 20.38 -38.65
C PRO A 295 -9.96 18.94 -38.21
N ASP A 296 -10.64 18.18 -39.06
CA ASP A 296 -10.83 16.74 -38.85
C ASP A 296 -9.47 16.04 -38.74
N LEU A 297 -9.31 15.21 -37.71
CA LEU A 297 -8.07 14.48 -37.44
C LEU A 297 -8.25 13.00 -37.75
N THR A 298 -7.56 12.50 -38.77
CA THR A 298 -7.48 11.04 -39.00
C THR A 298 -6.67 10.37 -37.89
N THR A 299 -6.82 9.05 -37.74
CA THR A 299 -6.08 8.26 -36.75
C THR A 299 -4.57 8.54 -36.79
N GLY A 300 -4.00 8.83 -35.62
CA GLY A 300 -2.59 9.13 -35.42
C GLY A 300 -2.16 10.58 -35.71
N ASN A 301 -3.05 11.43 -36.24
CA ASN A 301 -2.75 12.84 -36.51
C ASN A 301 -3.13 13.75 -35.32
N PHE A 302 -2.58 14.97 -35.36
CA PHE A 302 -2.74 15.98 -34.32
C PHE A 302 -2.90 17.39 -34.90
N ALA A 303 -3.41 18.31 -34.08
CA ALA A 303 -3.40 19.74 -34.30
C ALA A 303 -2.98 20.48 -33.02
N ARG A 304 -2.33 21.63 -33.16
CA ARG A 304 -1.85 22.43 -32.03
C ARG A 304 -2.45 23.81 -31.98
N VAL A 305 -2.63 24.30 -30.76
CA VAL A 305 -3.03 25.66 -30.42
C VAL A 305 -1.98 26.26 -29.51
N GLU A 306 -1.57 27.49 -29.82
CA GLU A 306 -0.72 28.30 -28.96
C GLU A 306 -1.57 29.38 -28.28
N LEU A 307 -1.52 29.41 -26.95
CA LEU A 307 -2.21 30.35 -26.09
C LEU A 307 -1.18 31.12 -25.27
N VAL A 308 -1.17 32.45 -25.40
CA VAL A 308 -0.31 33.34 -24.61
C VAL A 308 -1.21 34.16 -23.69
N VAL A 309 -0.88 34.14 -22.40
CA VAL A 309 -1.58 34.93 -21.38
C VAL A 309 -0.58 35.70 -20.53
N ASN A 310 -0.97 36.89 -20.07
CA ASN A 310 -0.26 37.55 -18.97
C ASN A 310 -0.79 37.01 -17.64
N ASN A 311 -0.03 37.15 -16.55
CA ASN A 311 -0.44 36.62 -15.26
C ASN A 311 -0.20 37.63 -14.14
N THR A 312 -1.17 37.84 -13.27
CA THR A 312 -1.04 38.72 -12.08
C THR A 312 -1.11 37.94 -10.77
N GLN A 313 -1.07 36.61 -10.84
CA GLN A 313 -1.15 35.71 -9.69
C GLN A 313 0.14 35.71 -8.87
N THR A 314 0.04 35.24 -7.63
CA THR A 314 1.18 35.19 -6.69
C THR A 314 1.57 33.77 -6.26
N ASN A 315 0.84 32.75 -6.72
CA ASN A 315 1.02 31.37 -6.25
C ASN A 315 1.04 30.36 -7.41
N THR A 316 -0.12 30.07 -8.01
CA THR A 316 -0.20 29.07 -9.08
C THR A 316 -1.21 29.44 -10.15
N LEU A 317 -0.87 29.17 -11.40
CA LEU A 317 -1.81 29.16 -12.52
C LEU A 317 -2.34 27.74 -12.70
N LEU A 318 -3.65 27.59 -12.87
CA LEU A 318 -4.31 26.35 -13.26
C LEU A 318 -4.99 26.57 -14.60
N ASN A 319 -4.37 26.09 -15.67
CA ASN A 319 -4.93 26.13 -17.02
C ASN A 319 -5.73 24.85 -17.26
N ILE A 320 -6.95 24.97 -17.79
CA ILE A 320 -7.83 23.82 -18.03
C ILE A 320 -8.25 23.86 -19.51
N ALA A 321 -7.81 22.86 -20.28
CA ALA A 321 -8.20 22.71 -21.67
C ALA A 321 -9.16 21.53 -21.81
N THR A 322 -10.23 21.74 -22.57
CA THR A 322 -11.27 20.74 -22.86
C THR A 322 -11.36 20.53 -24.35
N VAL A 323 -11.25 19.30 -24.83
CA VAL A 323 -11.49 18.95 -26.23
C VAL A 323 -12.72 18.07 -26.38
N THR A 324 -13.56 18.38 -27.37
CA THR A 324 -14.74 17.60 -27.75
C THR A 324 -14.65 17.18 -29.22
N SER A 325 -15.34 16.09 -29.57
CA SER A 325 -15.48 15.58 -30.95
C SER A 325 -16.80 14.82 -31.11
N ASN A 326 -17.15 14.43 -32.33
CA ASN A 326 -18.35 13.63 -32.59
C ASN A 326 -18.17 12.14 -32.27
N GLU A 327 -16.95 11.60 -32.41
CA GLU A 327 -16.67 10.16 -32.35
C GLU A 327 -16.19 9.69 -30.98
N TYR A 328 -15.55 10.58 -30.21
CA TYR A 328 -14.91 10.26 -28.94
C TYR A 328 -15.46 11.13 -27.81
N PRO A 329 -15.49 10.62 -26.57
CA PRO A 329 -15.88 11.42 -25.42
C PRO A 329 -14.96 12.64 -25.21
N THR A 330 -15.44 13.59 -24.43
CA THR A 330 -14.66 14.76 -24.01
C THR A 330 -13.40 14.34 -23.26
N ASP A 331 -12.30 15.06 -23.49
CA ASP A 331 -11.05 14.96 -22.73
C ASP A 331 -10.71 16.33 -22.13
N VAL A 332 -10.29 16.35 -20.86
CA VAL A 332 -10.00 17.54 -20.07
C VAL A 332 -8.63 17.39 -19.43
N VAL A 333 -7.71 18.28 -19.80
CA VAL A 333 -6.37 18.32 -19.21
C VAL A 333 -6.18 19.59 -18.40
N LYS A 334 -5.58 19.40 -17.21
CA LYS A 334 -5.23 20.47 -16.28
C LYS A 334 -3.73 20.62 -16.21
N LYS A 335 -3.24 21.85 -16.36
CA LYS A 335 -1.82 22.20 -16.22
C LYS A 335 -1.63 23.20 -15.08
N ARG A 336 -0.82 22.82 -14.10
CA ARG A 336 -0.35 23.74 -13.05
C ARG A 336 1.01 24.32 -13.42
N THR A 337 1.15 25.62 -13.22
CA THR A 337 2.40 26.37 -13.32
C THR A 337 2.59 27.15 -12.03
N GLN A 338 3.77 27.07 -11.42
CA GLN A 338 4.10 27.85 -10.23
C GLN A 338 4.40 29.30 -10.61
N VAL A 339 3.99 30.23 -9.76
CA VAL A 339 4.25 31.66 -9.93
C VAL A 339 5.17 32.13 -8.81
N ILE A 340 6.25 32.81 -9.18
CA ILE A 340 7.15 33.50 -8.26
C ILE A 340 6.60 34.93 -8.09
N PRO A 341 6.06 35.30 -6.91
CA PRO A 341 5.56 36.64 -6.67
C PRO A 341 6.69 37.67 -6.65
N TYR A 342 6.35 38.96 -6.61
CA TYR A 342 7.35 40.03 -6.55
C TYR A 342 8.37 39.89 -5.43
N LEU A 343 7.90 39.70 -4.19
CA LEU A 343 8.77 39.36 -3.07
C LEU A 343 8.73 37.85 -2.88
N SER A 344 9.87 37.20 -3.07
CA SER A 344 9.98 35.75 -3.00
C SER A 344 11.09 35.31 -2.07
N VAL A 345 11.00 34.06 -1.63
CA VAL A 345 12.04 33.39 -0.87
C VAL A 345 12.24 32.01 -1.48
N ASP A 346 13.49 31.64 -1.70
CA ASP A 346 13.91 30.32 -2.16
C ASP A 346 14.90 29.72 -1.15
N ILE A 347 14.96 28.39 -1.07
CA ILE A 347 15.91 27.68 -0.21
C ILE A 347 16.60 26.66 -1.11
N THR A 348 17.93 26.64 -1.06
CA THR A 348 18.74 25.59 -1.65
C THR A 348 19.59 24.95 -0.57
N ASP A 349 20.01 23.70 -0.79
CA ASP A 349 20.81 22.96 0.17
C ASP A 349 21.97 22.21 -0.48
N THR A 350 23.04 22.02 0.27
CA THR A 350 24.21 21.26 -0.18
C THR A 350 24.93 20.62 1.01
N PRO A 351 25.31 19.34 0.93
CA PRO A 351 25.00 18.38 -0.14
C PRO A 351 23.57 17.82 -0.06
N ASP A 352 22.97 17.51 -1.22
CA ASP A 352 21.73 16.73 -1.34
C ASP A 352 21.96 15.50 -2.26
N PRO A 353 21.90 14.25 -1.75
CA PRO A 353 21.60 13.89 -0.36
C PRO A 353 22.74 14.19 0.62
N ILE A 354 22.38 14.50 1.87
CA ILE A 354 23.32 14.54 3.00
C ILE A 354 23.47 13.13 3.58
N ALA A 355 24.72 12.69 3.78
CA ALA A 355 24.97 11.40 4.43
C ALA A 355 24.94 11.55 5.95
N MET A 356 24.11 10.76 6.63
CA MET A 356 24.32 10.45 8.03
C MET A 356 25.64 9.69 8.16
N ALA A 357 26.54 10.16 9.02
CA ALA A 357 27.85 9.56 9.22
C ALA A 357 28.05 9.17 10.69
N LYS A 358 29.14 8.45 10.98
CA LYS A 358 29.51 8.14 12.37
C LYS A 358 29.66 9.44 13.18
N VAL A 359 29.38 9.36 14.49
CA VAL A 359 29.37 10.48 15.46
C VAL A 359 30.60 11.41 15.36
N ASP A 360 31.76 10.90 14.96
CA ASP A 360 33.02 11.67 14.91
C ASP A 360 33.29 12.33 13.54
N VAL A 361 32.37 12.18 12.57
CA VAL A 361 32.44 12.80 11.25
C VAL A 361 31.32 13.83 11.14
N GLU A 362 31.65 15.09 11.38
CA GLU A 362 30.69 16.17 11.22
C GLU A 362 30.33 16.34 9.74
N ARG A 363 29.04 16.14 9.43
CA ARG A 363 28.45 16.38 8.12
C ARG A 363 27.59 17.62 8.23
N ILE A 364 28.16 18.75 7.82
CA ILE A 364 27.47 20.02 7.77
C ILE A 364 26.61 20.03 6.51
N LEU A 365 25.33 20.36 6.70
CA LEU A 365 24.41 20.70 5.64
C LEU A 365 24.32 22.22 5.57
N HIS A 366 24.59 22.73 4.39
CA HIS A 366 24.56 24.16 4.08
C HIS A 366 23.22 24.48 3.44
N TYR A 367 22.40 25.28 4.12
CA TYR A 367 21.23 25.90 3.51
C TYR A 367 21.56 27.31 3.06
N THR A 368 21.21 27.64 1.81
CA THR A 368 21.26 29.01 1.29
C THR A 368 19.83 29.46 1.03
N ILE A 369 19.37 30.41 1.85
CA ILE A 369 18.04 31.01 1.75
C ILE A 369 18.18 32.35 1.04
N THR A 370 17.50 32.51 -0.09
CA THR A 370 17.58 33.71 -0.92
C THR A 370 16.25 34.43 -0.89
N VAL A 371 16.25 35.68 -0.44
CA VAL A 371 15.10 36.58 -0.53
C VAL A 371 15.32 37.51 -1.72
N GLU A 372 14.40 37.55 -2.67
CA GLU A 372 14.51 38.33 -3.91
C GLU A 372 13.27 39.22 -4.10
N LEU A 373 13.52 40.47 -4.47
CA LEU A 373 12.53 41.37 -5.03
C LEU A 373 12.68 41.38 -6.56
N SER A 374 11.63 40.97 -7.26
CA SER A 374 11.56 40.90 -8.71
C SER A 374 11.82 42.25 -9.38
N ALA A 375 12.46 42.25 -10.55
CA ALA A 375 12.63 43.46 -11.37
C ALA A 375 11.31 44.08 -11.86
N ASN A 376 10.21 43.31 -11.85
CA ASN A 376 8.87 43.79 -12.18
C ASN A 376 8.14 44.45 -10.98
N ALA A 377 8.77 44.47 -9.80
CA ALA A 377 8.20 45.05 -8.58
C ALA A 377 7.90 46.54 -8.75
N LEU A 378 6.75 46.99 -8.21
CA LEU A 378 6.26 48.35 -8.41
C LEU A 378 6.79 49.35 -7.38
N THR A 379 7.24 48.86 -6.23
CA THR A 379 7.78 49.67 -5.11
C THR A 379 8.89 48.93 -4.39
N ALA A 380 9.69 49.64 -3.60
CA ALA A 380 10.57 48.98 -2.62
C ALA A 380 9.78 48.09 -1.64
N ALA A 381 10.41 47.04 -1.13
CA ALA A 381 9.91 46.20 -0.05
C ALA A 381 10.56 46.65 1.25
N THR A 382 9.76 47.19 2.18
CA THR A 382 10.24 47.71 3.45
C THR A 382 9.87 46.79 4.62
N GLY A 383 10.71 46.80 5.66
CA GLY A 383 10.49 45.97 6.84
C GLY A 383 10.56 44.47 6.52
N VAL A 384 11.52 44.08 5.69
CA VAL A 384 11.67 42.70 5.23
C VAL A 384 12.06 41.79 6.39
N GLU A 385 11.19 40.84 6.70
CA GLU A 385 11.41 39.84 7.75
C GLU A 385 11.37 38.44 7.14
N LEU A 386 12.41 37.66 7.41
CA LEU A 386 12.49 36.25 7.07
C LEU A 386 12.30 35.42 8.34
N VAL A 387 11.29 34.57 8.36
CA VAL A 387 11.07 33.57 9.40
C VAL A 387 11.34 32.20 8.80
N THR A 388 12.31 31.48 9.32
CA THR A 388 12.60 30.10 8.90
C THR A 388 12.60 29.14 10.08
N ARG A 389 12.20 27.90 9.84
CA ARG A 389 12.18 26.84 10.86
C ARG A 389 13.10 25.71 10.45
N LEU A 390 14.16 25.50 11.23
CA LEU A 390 15.12 24.43 10.99
C LEU A 390 14.41 23.06 11.00
N PRO A 391 14.82 22.13 10.12
CA PRO A 391 14.30 20.77 10.12
C PRO A 391 14.44 20.09 11.49
N LYS A 392 13.56 19.13 11.77
CA LYS A 392 13.80 18.23 12.91
C LYS A 392 15.03 17.37 12.65
N GLY A 393 15.83 17.13 13.69
CA GLY A 393 17.00 16.27 13.60
C GLY A 393 18.30 16.98 13.19
N VAL A 394 18.28 18.31 13.01
CA VAL A 394 19.50 19.10 12.80
C VAL A 394 19.76 20.06 13.97
N GLU A 395 21.03 20.38 14.18
CA GLU A 395 21.50 21.36 15.16
C GLU A 395 22.16 22.54 14.45
N LEU A 396 21.76 23.77 14.78
CA LEU A 396 22.36 24.97 14.20
C LEU A 396 23.85 25.07 14.57
N GLN A 397 24.71 25.26 13.57
CA GLN A 397 26.13 25.55 13.76
C GLN A 397 26.42 27.04 13.56
N SER A 398 25.94 27.61 12.46
CA SER A 398 26.13 29.03 12.17
C SER A 398 24.98 29.59 11.33
N VAL A 399 24.76 30.89 11.43
CA VAL A 399 23.87 31.64 10.54
C VAL A 399 24.54 32.96 10.19
N ASN A 400 24.64 33.25 8.90
CA ASN A 400 25.27 34.46 8.37
C ASN A 400 24.37 35.06 7.29
N THR A 401 24.33 36.39 7.21
CA THR A 401 23.61 37.11 6.16
C THR A 401 24.46 38.26 5.64
N ASP A 402 24.33 38.55 4.35
CA ASP A 402 25.00 39.68 3.69
C ASP A 402 24.41 41.04 4.12
N TYR A 403 23.09 41.15 4.28
CA TYR A 403 22.41 42.39 4.64
C TYR A 403 21.24 42.20 5.60
N GLY A 404 21.56 41.87 6.87
CA GLY A 404 20.57 41.73 7.93
C GLY A 404 21.16 41.25 9.25
N MET A 405 20.28 40.89 10.18
CA MET A 405 20.63 40.21 11.42
C MET A 405 19.59 39.15 11.75
N CYS A 406 20.04 37.97 12.18
CA CYS A 406 19.19 36.86 12.58
C CYS A 406 19.20 36.65 14.10
N ASP A 407 18.02 36.55 14.70
CA ASP A 407 17.81 36.15 16.08
C ASP A 407 17.70 34.62 16.20
N THR A 408 18.59 34.04 16.99
CA THR A 408 18.68 32.59 17.27
C THR A 408 18.15 32.23 18.65
N SER A 409 17.52 33.15 19.38
CA SER A 409 17.04 32.90 20.75
C SER A 409 15.82 31.97 20.80
N ASN A 410 15.09 31.81 19.69
CA ASN A 410 13.83 31.07 19.58
C ASN A 410 13.93 29.76 18.77
N LEU A 411 15.09 29.10 18.78
CA LEU A 411 15.30 27.84 18.05
C LEU A 411 14.21 26.79 18.37
N PRO A 412 13.77 26.00 17.36
CA PRO A 412 14.33 25.86 16.00
C PRO A 412 13.87 26.93 15.01
N THR A 413 13.14 27.96 15.44
CA THR A 413 12.75 29.09 14.58
C THR A 413 13.84 30.16 14.60
N LEU A 414 14.24 30.59 13.41
CA LEU A 414 15.13 31.72 13.17
C LEU A 414 14.29 32.88 12.60
N ILE A 415 14.52 34.08 13.12
CA ILE A 415 13.87 35.30 12.64
C ILE A 415 14.96 36.27 12.23
N CYS A 416 15.01 36.63 10.94
CA CYS A 416 15.99 37.56 10.40
C CYS A 416 15.31 38.86 9.97
N SER A 417 15.77 39.97 10.55
CA SER A 417 15.44 41.32 10.07
C SER A 417 16.43 41.69 8.98
N LEU A 418 15.95 41.79 7.75
CA LEU A 418 16.75 42.07 6.57
C LEU A 418 16.65 43.55 6.20
N THR A 419 17.58 44.02 5.34
CA THR A 419 17.49 45.36 4.77
C THR A 419 16.29 45.49 3.83
N ASP A 420 15.82 46.72 3.62
CA ASP A 420 14.79 47.01 2.63
C ASP A 420 15.30 46.71 1.22
N LEU A 421 14.46 46.12 0.37
CA LEU A 421 14.81 45.76 -1.00
C LEU A 421 14.26 46.77 -1.99
N SER A 422 15.04 47.12 -3.02
CA SER A 422 14.62 48.04 -4.08
C SER A 422 15.17 47.60 -5.44
N VAL A 423 14.45 47.94 -6.50
CA VAL A 423 14.84 47.77 -7.91
C VAL A 423 14.81 49.09 -8.69
N ASP A 424 14.67 50.22 -7.99
CA ASP A 424 14.57 51.56 -8.60
C ASP A 424 15.88 51.95 -9.30
N ASN A 425 17.03 51.54 -8.76
CA ASN A 425 18.35 51.80 -9.34
C ASN A 425 19.19 50.51 -9.41
N ALA A 426 20.14 50.47 -10.33
CA ALA A 426 21.03 49.32 -10.50
C ALA A 426 21.97 49.05 -9.29
N ASP A 427 22.17 50.05 -8.43
CA ASP A 427 22.99 49.95 -7.22
C ASP A 427 22.15 49.56 -5.97
N ASP A 428 20.83 49.45 -6.11
CA ASP A 428 19.95 49.06 -5.01
C ASP A 428 20.08 47.56 -4.71
N ILE A 429 19.84 47.21 -3.45
CA ILE A 429 19.85 45.82 -3.02
C ILE A 429 18.50 45.20 -3.37
N SER A 430 18.46 44.35 -4.40
CA SER A 430 17.24 43.64 -4.80
C SER A 430 17.16 42.21 -4.24
N GLN A 431 18.23 41.73 -3.60
CA GLN A 431 18.35 40.36 -3.12
C GLN A 431 19.22 40.29 -1.88
N VAL A 432 18.86 39.41 -0.94
CA VAL A 432 19.57 39.15 0.32
C VAL A 432 19.70 37.65 0.51
N THR A 433 20.86 37.22 0.96
CA THR A 433 21.15 35.80 1.20
C THR A 433 21.37 35.54 2.69
N VAL A 434 20.74 34.49 3.20
CA VAL A 434 20.96 33.95 4.55
C VAL A 434 21.50 32.54 4.43
N ASN A 435 22.77 32.36 4.82
CA ASN A 435 23.43 31.06 4.84
C ASN A 435 23.31 30.46 6.24
N VAL A 436 22.82 29.23 6.32
CA VAL A 436 22.58 28.51 7.57
C VAL A 436 23.30 27.17 7.52
N ASP A 437 24.29 26.99 8.38
CA ASP A 437 25.00 25.73 8.53
C ASP A 437 24.37 24.93 9.67
N VAL A 438 23.96 23.70 9.38
CA VAL A 438 23.40 22.80 10.39
C VAL A 438 24.13 21.46 10.38
N LEU A 439 24.23 20.85 11.56
CA LEU A 439 24.78 19.52 11.75
C LEU A 439 23.64 18.50 11.85
N LEU A 440 23.67 17.48 10.99
CA LEU A 440 22.71 16.37 11.04
C LEU A 440 22.96 15.51 12.29
N LYS A 441 21.95 15.41 13.16
CA LYS A 441 21.96 14.58 14.38
C LYS A 441 21.04 13.37 14.28
N ASP A 442 19.95 13.51 13.54
CA ASP A 442 18.92 12.49 13.39
C ASP A 442 18.33 12.56 11.97
N ALA A 443 18.31 11.44 11.26
CA ALA A 443 17.87 11.39 9.87
C ALA A 443 16.34 11.29 9.72
N GLY A 444 15.61 11.00 10.80
CA GLY A 444 14.15 10.90 10.79
C GLY A 444 13.65 9.90 9.74
N LEU A 445 12.81 10.37 8.82
CA LEU A 445 12.26 9.62 7.67
C LEU A 445 13.14 9.72 6.42
N LEU A 446 14.44 9.96 6.60
CA LEU A 446 15.43 10.15 5.53
C LEU A 446 15.12 11.33 4.59
N LEU A 447 14.31 12.26 5.07
CA LEU A 447 13.87 13.45 4.36
C LEU A 447 13.69 14.59 5.36
N LEU A 448 14.57 15.58 5.29
CA LEU A 448 14.43 16.81 6.07
C LEU A 448 13.50 17.75 5.32
N THR A 449 12.75 18.59 6.04
CA THR A 449 11.93 19.64 5.42
C THR A 449 12.26 20.96 6.10
N HIS A 450 12.84 21.88 5.34
CA HIS A 450 13.15 23.24 5.77
C HIS A 450 12.08 24.16 5.19
N GLU A 451 11.45 24.99 6.02
CA GLU A 451 10.41 25.93 5.59
C GLU A 451 10.85 27.35 5.93
N ALA A 452 10.75 28.26 4.95
CA ALA A 452 11.04 29.67 5.11
C ALA A 452 9.88 30.51 4.58
N LYS A 453 9.62 31.61 5.29
CA LYS A 453 8.59 32.59 4.97
C LYS A 453 9.18 33.99 5.02
N VAL A 454 8.93 34.78 3.98
CA VAL A 454 9.29 36.19 3.95
C VAL A 454 8.04 37.07 4.01
N THR A 455 8.14 38.21 4.68
CA THR A 455 7.11 39.26 4.73
C THR A 455 7.73 40.63 4.51
N ALA A 456 6.96 41.56 3.94
CA ALA A 456 7.27 42.99 3.87
C ALA A 456 5.98 43.80 3.96
N ASN A 457 6.08 45.13 4.09
CA ASN A 457 4.91 45.99 4.24
C ASN A 457 4.07 46.11 2.94
N GLU A 458 4.72 46.07 1.78
CA GLU A 458 4.10 46.34 0.48
C GLU A 458 3.65 45.06 -0.25
N TYR A 459 4.22 43.91 0.10
CA TYR A 459 4.04 42.66 -0.62
C TYR A 459 3.41 41.57 0.24
N PRO A 460 2.52 40.72 -0.33
CA PRO A 460 2.05 39.53 0.34
C PRO A 460 3.20 38.63 0.79
N ALA A 461 2.97 37.88 1.87
CA ALA A 461 3.95 36.91 2.35
C ALA A 461 4.17 35.79 1.32
N HIS A 462 5.42 35.40 1.10
CA HIS A 462 5.78 34.22 0.33
C HIS A 462 6.37 33.15 1.24
N THR A 463 6.07 31.88 0.97
CA THR A 463 6.56 30.74 1.76
C THR A 463 7.03 29.65 0.81
N THR A 464 8.20 29.10 1.10
CA THR A 464 8.78 27.98 0.35
C THR A 464 9.20 26.86 1.30
N LYS A 465 9.39 25.67 0.74
CA LYS A 465 9.88 24.49 1.45
C LYS A 465 10.93 23.78 0.62
N GLU A 466 12.04 23.43 1.24
CA GLU A 466 13.07 22.58 0.65
C GLU A 466 13.11 21.22 1.33
N ARG A 467 13.38 20.17 0.55
CA ARG A 467 13.38 18.77 0.96
C ARG A 467 14.74 18.13 0.69
N THR A 468 15.63 18.22 1.66
CA THR A 468 16.91 17.51 1.64
C THR A 468 16.73 16.01 1.85
N LYS A 469 17.23 15.18 0.93
CA LYS A 469 17.30 13.73 1.13
C LYS A 469 18.45 13.38 2.07
N VAL A 470 18.25 12.35 2.89
CA VAL A 470 19.28 11.83 3.77
C VAL A 470 19.61 10.40 3.37
N SER A 471 20.89 10.09 3.21
CA SER A 471 21.36 8.71 3.06
C SER A 471 22.00 8.23 4.36
N ILE A 472 21.92 6.93 4.64
CA ILE A 472 22.69 6.32 5.73
C ILE A 472 24.05 5.90 5.17
N GLY A 473 25.15 6.41 5.72
CA GLY A 473 26.49 5.99 5.32
C GLY A 473 26.87 4.62 5.88
N ASP A 474 27.70 3.87 5.14
CA ASP A 474 28.15 2.50 5.49
C ASP A 474 28.85 2.40 6.87
N ASP A 475 29.41 3.52 7.33
CA ASP A 475 30.11 3.65 8.61
C ASP A 475 29.18 3.89 9.81
N VAL A 476 27.89 4.19 9.56
CA VAL A 476 26.89 4.39 10.60
C VAL A 476 26.61 3.06 11.28
N LYS A 477 26.77 3.04 12.61
CA LYS A 477 26.39 1.90 13.44
C LYS A 477 25.21 2.23 14.32
N VAL A 478 24.20 1.37 14.31
CA VAL A 478 22.91 1.56 14.97
C VAL A 478 22.69 0.51 16.05
N ASP A 479 21.88 0.87 17.03
CA ASP A 479 21.65 0.04 18.20
C ASP A 479 20.60 -1.05 17.92
N MET A 480 19.65 -0.75 17.02
CA MET A 480 18.57 -1.65 16.63
C MET A 480 18.19 -1.47 15.16
N VAL A 481 17.86 -2.57 14.49
CA VAL A 481 17.28 -2.57 13.14
C VAL A 481 15.96 -3.34 13.15
N LEU A 482 14.91 -2.71 12.64
CA LEU A 482 13.63 -3.33 12.34
C LEU A 482 13.65 -3.66 10.84
N VAL A 483 13.59 -4.93 10.49
CA VAL A 483 13.64 -5.41 9.10
C VAL A 483 12.31 -6.06 8.79
N VAL A 484 11.53 -5.43 7.92
CA VAL A 484 10.13 -5.80 7.68
C VAL A 484 9.91 -6.08 6.21
N ASP A 485 9.44 -7.28 5.93
CA ASP A 485 8.83 -7.65 4.67
C ASP A 485 7.54 -6.85 4.45
N THR A 486 7.42 -6.21 3.28
CA THR A 486 6.24 -5.42 2.90
C THR A 486 5.69 -5.79 1.53
N THR A 487 5.95 -7.01 1.05
CA THR A 487 5.36 -7.49 -0.19
C THR A 487 3.88 -7.77 -0.05
N HIS A 488 3.24 -8.08 -1.19
CA HIS A 488 1.82 -8.38 -1.22
C HIS A 488 1.44 -9.66 -0.46
N SER A 489 2.36 -10.61 -0.24
CA SER A 489 2.05 -11.84 0.50
C SER A 489 1.74 -11.56 1.97
N MET A 490 2.42 -10.58 2.55
CA MET A 490 2.21 -10.07 3.93
C MET A 490 0.84 -9.39 4.16
N THR A 491 -0.13 -9.45 3.24
CA THR A 491 -1.40 -8.70 3.32
C THR A 491 -2.23 -9.08 4.56
N GLU A 492 -2.23 -10.35 4.96
CA GLU A 492 -2.98 -10.79 6.14
C GLU A 492 -2.25 -10.45 7.45
N GLU A 493 -0.92 -10.34 7.42
CA GLU A 493 -0.06 -10.26 8.60
C GLU A 493 0.46 -8.85 8.90
N ILE A 494 0.58 -7.98 7.89
CA ILE A 494 1.26 -6.68 8.02
C ILE A 494 0.62 -5.81 9.12
N ASN A 495 -0.71 -5.87 9.28
CA ASN A 495 -1.42 -5.15 10.34
C ASN A 495 -1.05 -5.68 11.74
N GLY A 496 -0.87 -7.00 11.87
CA GLY A 496 -0.37 -7.64 13.09
C GLY A 496 1.07 -7.22 13.40
N VAL A 497 1.94 -7.19 12.39
CA VAL A 497 3.33 -6.71 12.51
C VAL A 497 3.37 -5.25 12.95
N ILE A 498 2.59 -4.37 12.29
CA ILE A 498 2.48 -2.95 12.64
C ILE A 498 1.99 -2.81 14.09
N HIS A 499 0.98 -3.59 14.51
CA HIS A 499 0.47 -3.55 15.88
C HIS A 499 1.54 -3.97 16.91
N ALA A 500 2.26 -5.07 16.64
CA ALA A 500 3.30 -5.58 17.51
C ALA A 500 4.47 -4.59 17.65
N LEU A 501 4.97 -4.05 16.53
CA LEU A 501 6.05 -3.06 16.52
C LEU A 501 5.63 -1.76 17.22
N ASN A 502 4.41 -1.27 16.99
CA ASN A 502 3.90 -0.09 17.69
C ASN A 502 3.85 -0.30 19.21
N ASN A 503 3.36 -1.46 19.66
CA ASN A 503 3.33 -1.80 21.09
C ASN A 503 4.74 -1.89 21.68
N PHE A 504 5.66 -2.56 20.98
CA PHE A 504 7.05 -2.69 21.41
C PHE A 504 7.71 -1.31 21.56
N ILE A 505 7.64 -0.46 20.53
CA ILE A 505 8.23 0.88 20.53
C ILE A 505 7.62 1.74 21.64
N ALA A 506 6.30 1.68 21.84
CA ALA A 506 5.61 2.54 22.80
C ALA A 506 5.75 2.08 24.26
N LYS A 507 5.91 0.78 24.52
CA LYS A 507 5.89 0.21 25.88
C LYS A 507 7.27 -0.21 26.38
N GLU A 508 8.15 -0.69 25.51
CA GLU A 508 9.42 -1.31 25.89
C GLU A 508 10.61 -0.37 25.75
N ILE A 509 10.48 0.74 25.00
CA ILE A 509 11.56 1.71 24.78
C ILE A 509 11.29 2.97 25.59
N ASP A 510 12.19 3.28 26.53
CA ASP A 510 12.20 4.54 27.27
C ASP A 510 12.58 5.71 26.32
N PRO A 511 11.67 6.67 26.08
CA PRO A 511 11.94 7.80 25.17
C PRO A 511 13.15 8.64 25.58
N SER A 512 13.50 8.68 26.87
CA SER A 512 14.66 9.45 27.36
C SER A 512 16.01 8.78 27.07
N LYS A 513 15.99 7.50 26.69
CA LYS A 513 17.15 6.68 26.38
C LYS A 513 17.02 5.98 25.03
N ALA A 514 16.21 6.57 24.13
CA ALA A 514 15.90 5.96 22.85
C ALA A 514 17.18 5.64 22.06
N PRO A 515 17.39 4.36 21.69
CA PRO A 515 18.50 3.97 20.83
C PRO A 515 18.38 4.63 19.45
N LEU A 516 19.46 4.62 18.67
CA LEU A 516 19.33 4.90 17.24
C LEU A 516 18.75 3.65 16.58
N ILE A 517 17.54 3.78 16.04
CA ILE A 517 16.79 2.69 15.43
C ILE A 517 16.67 2.95 13.93
N VAL A 518 16.90 1.91 13.12
CA VAL A 518 16.69 1.95 11.68
C VAL A 518 15.50 1.06 11.34
N LEU A 519 14.60 1.55 10.50
CA LEU A 519 13.56 0.76 9.87
C LEU A 519 13.99 0.47 8.43
N VAL A 520 14.09 -0.80 8.10
CA VAL A 520 14.37 -1.34 6.77
C VAL A 520 13.10 -2.04 6.30
N GLU A 521 12.66 -1.72 5.09
CA GLU A 521 11.72 -2.55 4.36
C GLU A 521 12.45 -3.34 3.27
N PHE A 522 11.92 -4.49 2.93
CA PHE A 522 12.38 -5.21 1.74
C PHE A 522 11.22 -5.84 0.97
N LYS A 523 11.45 -5.95 -0.35
CA LYS A 523 10.60 -6.61 -1.34
C LYS A 523 11.51 -7.33 -2.33
N ASP A 524 11.43 -6.98 -3.61
CA ASP A 524 12.46 -7.29 -4.62
C ASP A 524 13.75 -6.46 -4.42
N ASP A 525 13.67 -5.35 -3.68
CA ASP A 525 14.79 -4.51 -3.28
C ASP A 525 14.72 -4.14 -1.79
N VAL A 526 15.85 -3.71 -1.23
CA VAL A 526 15.99 -3.35 0.19
C VAL A 526 16.07 -1.84 0.33
N ARG A 527 15.28 -1.25 1.23
CA ARG A 527 15.23 0.20 1.43
C ARG A 527 15.25 0.57 2.90
N PHE A 528 15.99 1.62 3.23
CA PHE A 528 15.84 2.31 4.50
C PHE A 528 14.62 3.21 4.45
N ILE A 529 13.82 3.20 5.52
CA ILE A 529 12.61 4.01 5.66
C ILE A 529 12.76 5.07 6.73
N ALA A 530 13.48 4.75 7.81
CA ALA A 530 13.77 5.70 8.87
C ALA A 530 15.10 5.35 9.55
N ALA A 531 15.77 6.38 10.09
CA ALA A 531 16.91 6.23 10.97
C ALA A 531 16.84 7.32 12.04
N THR A 532 16.33 6.98 13.22
CA THR A 532 15.91 7.99 14.20
C THR A 532 15.99 7.50 15.65
N ARG A 533 16.16 8.46 16.56
CA ARG A 533 15.98 8.34 18.00
C ARG A 533 14.62 8.92 18.45
N ASP A 534 13.91 9.65 17.58
CA ASP A 534 12.57 10.14 17.88
C ASP A 534 11.55 9.03 17.67
N LEU A 535 11.09 8.44 18.78
CA LEU A 535 10.12 7.35 18.75
C LEU A 535 8.79 7.75 18.09
N ASN A 536 8.41 9.03 18.09
CA ASN A 536 7.20 9.45 17.38
C ASN A 536 7.39 9.41 15.86
N VAL A 537 8.60 9.70 15.37
CA VAL A 537 8.95 9.58 13.95
C VAL A 537 8.97 8.12 13.56
N LEU A 538 9.61 7.26 14.37
CA LEU A 538 9.62 5.82 14.12
C LEU A 538 8.22 5.21 14.11
N LEU A 539 7.36 5.56 15.08
CA LEU A 539 5.96 5.10 15.12
C LEU A 539 5.18 5.52 13.88
N LYS A 540 5.42 6.73 13.34
CA LYS A 540 4.80 7.15 12.07
C LYS A 540 5.29 6.33 10.89
N ALA A 541 6.59 6.03 10.83
CA ALA A 541 7.17 5.19 9.80
C ALA A 541 6.55 3.78 9.82
N VAL A 542 6.50 3.15 11.00
CA VAL A 542 5.89 1.82 11.18
C VAL A 542 4.42 1.81 10.77
N LYS A 543 3.63 2.82 11.18
CA LYS A 543 2.20 2.92 10.78
C LYS A 543 1.98 3.17 9.29
N SER A 544 3.01 3.59 8.56
CA SER A 544 2.93 3.84 7.12
C SER A 544 3.27 2.63 6.25
N LEU A 545 3.76 1.54 6.86
CA LEU A 545 4.04 0.29 6.15
C LEU A 545 2.74 -0.27 5.55
N LYS A 546 2.86 -0.86 4.36
CA LYS A 546 1.77 -1.49 3.63
C LYS A 546 2.30 -2.71 2.89
N ALA A 547 1.53 -3.80 2.94
CA ALA A 547 1.75 -4.96 2.09
C ALA A 547 1.36 -4.59 0.65
N GLU A 548 2.35 -4.36 -0.21
CA GLU A 548 2.11 -3.97 -1.59
C GLU A 548 3.32 -4.29 -2.47
N GLY A 549 3.07 -4.53 -3.76
CA GLY A 549 4.15 -4.85 -4.69
C GLY A 549 4.87 -6.15 -4.32
N GLY A 550 6.11 -6.30 -4.80
CA GLY A 550 6.76 -7.61 -4.84
C GLY A 550 6.29 -8.40 -6.06
N GLY A 551 7.22 -9.09 -6.71
CA GLY A 551 6.94 -9.95 -7.87
C GLY A 551 6.47 -11.33 -7.44
N THR A 552 7.37 -12.30 -7.54
CA THR A 552 7.16 -13.70 -7.14
C THR A 552 7.96 -14.00 -5.89
N CYS A 553 7.40 -14.69 -4.91
CA CYS A 553 8.20 -15.37 -3.87
C CYS A 553 9.20 -16.32 -4.55
N PRO A 554 10.51 -16.26 -4.27
CA PRO A 554 11.21 -15.75 -3.06
C PRO A 554 11.61 -14.25 -3.07
N GLU A 555 12.13 -13.71 -1.95
CA GLU A 555 12.40 -12.27 -1.76
C GLU A 555 13.81 -11.90 -1.23
N ALA A 556 14.11 -10.59 -1.14
CA ALA A 556 15.42 -10.03 -0.75
C ALA A 556 15.74 -10.07 0.77
N SER A 557 15.28 -11.12 1.46
CA SER A 557 15.40 -11.23 2.92
C SER A 557 16.85 -11.36 3.40
N VAL A 558 17.71 -12.07 2.65
CA VAL A 558 19.14 -12.22 2.99
C VAL A 558 19.92 -10.94 2.75
N GLU A 559 19.61 -10.21 1.68
CA GLU A 559 20.17 -8.90 1.37
C GLU A 559 19.78 -7.89 2.46
N ALA A 560 18.52 -7.90 2.88
CA ALA A 560 18.01 -7.03 3.94
C ALA A 560 18.70 -7.31 5.28
N LEU A 561 18.85 -8.58 5.65
CA LEU A 561 19.55 -8.99 6.86
C LEU A 561 21.05 -8.67 6.79
N THR A 562 21.68 -8.88 5.62
CA THR A 562 23.09 -8.53 5.42
C THR A 562 23.31 -7.03 5.64
N LEU A 563 22.47 -6.19 5.04
CA LEU A 563 22.52 -4.74 5.21
C LEU A 563 22.30 -4.33 6.68
N ALA A 564 21.33 -4.95 7.36
CA ALA A 564 21.02 -4.70 8.75
C ALA A 564 22.20 -5.04 9.67
N VAL A 565 22.81 -6.22 9.50
CA VAL A 565 23.95 -6.68 10.30
C VAL A 565 25.19 -5.82 10.07
N GLU A 566 25.43 -5.40 8.83
CA GLU A 566 26.54 -4.51 8.50
C GLU A 566 26.41 -3.17 9.24
N HIS A 567 25.20 -2.64 9.42
CA HIS A 567 24.95 -1.41 10.19
C HIS A 567 24.76 -1.62 11.69
N LEU A 568 24.68 -2.86 12.18
CA LEU A 568 24.42 -3.13 13.60
C LEU A 568 25.70 -2.99 14.45
N LYS A 569 25.59 -2.32 15.60
CA LYS A 569 26.62 -2.36 16.64
C LYS A 569 26.75 -3.76 17.24
N ASP A 570 27.92 -4.07 17.79
CA ASP A 570 28.08 -5.25 18.65
C ASP A 570 27.20 -5.05 19.90
N GLY A 571 26.48 -6.09 20.32
CA GLY A 571 25.43 -6.02 21.35
C GLY A 571 24.04 -5.63 20.82
N GLY A 572 23.91 -5.26 19.54
CA GLY A 572 22.69 -4.70 18.96
C GLY A 572 21.56 -5.70 18.76
N VAL A 573 20.39 -5.18 18.39
CA VAL A 573 19.16 -5.98 18.19
C VAL A 573 18.68 -5.91 16.75
N ILE A 574 18.31 -7.05 16.17
CA ILE A 574 17.55 -7.13 14.93
C ILE A 574 16.19 -7.75 15.23
N LEU A 575 15.13 -7.06 14.84
CA LEU A 575 13.78 -7.61 14.76
C LEU A 575 13.46 -7.83 13.28
N PHE A 576 13.23 -9.08 12.89
CA PHE A 576 13.02 -9.48 11.51
C PHE A 576 11.63 -10.10 11.34
N THR A 577 10.86 -9.67 10.33
CA THR A 577 9.53 -10.20 10.05
C THR A 577 9.37 -10.49 8.56
N THR A 578 8.94 -11.70 8.21
CA THR A 578 8.70 -12.13 6.82
C THR A 578 7.79 -13.36 6.77
N ASP A 579 7.10 -13.54 5.65
CA ASP A 579 6.42 -14.77 5.28
C ASP A 579 7.09 -15.45 4.06
N ALA A 580 8.28 -14.97 3.65
CA ALA A 580 8.93 -15.39 2.42
C ALA A 580 10.29 -16.08 2.64
N SER A 581 10.54 -17.10 1.82
CA SER A 581 11.87 -17.68 1.64
C SER A 581 12.83 -16.70 0.92
N PRO A 582 14.15 -16.78 1.16
CA PRO A 582 15.13 -15.99 0.43
C PRO A 582 15.30 -16.44 -1.02
N TYR A 583 15.87 -15.58 -1.87
CA TYR A 583 16.27 -15.96 -3.23
C TYR A 583 17.19 -17.20 -3.24
N ALA A 584 17.03 -18.03 -4.26
CA ALA A 584 17.78 -19.29 -4.38
C ALA A 584 19.31 -19.08 -4.54
N ASP A 585 19.72 -17.92 -5.06
CA ASP A 585 21.12 -17.50 -5.22
C ASP A 585 21.64 -16.61 -4.07
N ALA A 586 20.84 -16.41 -3.02
CA ALA A 586 21.24 -15.64 -1.85
C ALA A 586 22.45 -16.25 -1.12
N ASP A 587 23.40 -15.42 -0.69
CA ASP A 587 24.63 -15.86 -0.01
C ASP A 587 24.41 -16.10 1.49
N LEU A 588 23.77 -17.23 1.80
CA LEU A 588 23.53 -17.69 3.18
C LEU A 588 24.83 -17.92 3.96
N GLY A 589 25.94 -18.26 3.28
CA GLY A 589 27.24 -18.48 3.92
C GLY A 589 27.85 -17.18 4.46
N LYS A 590 27.77 -16.10 3.67
CA LYS A 590 28.17 -14.76 4.11
C LYS A 590 27.29 -14.30 5.27
N LEU A 591 25.97 -14.46 5.17
CA LEU A 591 25.05 -14.05 6.23
C LEU A 591 25.31 -14.82 7.54
N ASP A 592 25.47 -16.14 7.49
CA ASP A 592 25.77 -16.98 8.67
C ASP A 592 27.08 -16.53 9.35
N THR A 593 28.10 -16.21 8.55
CA THR A 593 29.37 -15.68 9.05
C THR A 593 29.20 -14.33 9.74
N LEU A 594 28.40 -13.43 9.15
CA LEU A 594 28.12 -12.11 9.71
C LEU A 594 27.30 -12.19 11.01
N LEU A 595 26.27 -13.03 11.04
CA LEU A 595 25.42 -13.24 12.22
C LEU A 595 26.22 -13.81 13.40
N LYS A 596 27.11 -14.79 13.15
CA LYS A 596 27.99 -15.37 14.18
C LYS A 596 29.13 -14.45 14.61
N GLY A 597 29.48 -13.47 13.77
CA GLY A 597 30.59 -12.55 14.00
C GLY A 597 30.32 -11.47 15.04
N LYS A 598 29.08 -11.29 15.49
CA LYS A 598 28.67 -10.24 16.43
C LYS A 598 27.89 -10.83 17.61
N ASP A 599 28.11 -10.28 18.79
CA ASP A 599 27.27 -10.54 19.97
C ASP A 599 25.93 -9.81 19.79
N MET A 600 24.99 -10.33 19.00
CA MET A 600 23.72 -9.67 18.71
C MET A 600 22.52 -10.44 19.26
N LYS A 601 21.40 -9.74 19.45
CA LYS A 601 20.10 -10.36 19.67
C LYS A 601 19.31 -10.34 18.37
N PHE A 602 19.00 -11.53 17.87
CA PHE A 602 18.19 -11.71 16.66
C PHE A 602 16.84 -12.30 17.05
N SER A 603 15.75 -11.59 16.75
CA SER A 603 14.38 -12.06 16.95
C SER A 603 13.66 -12.06 15.61
N ALA A 604 13.23 -13.24 15.17
CA ALA A 604 12.47 -13.40 13.94
C ALA A 604 11.00 -13.73 14.25
N ILE A 605 10.08 -13.13 13.50
CA ILE A 605 8.68 -13.51 13.44
C ILE A 605 8.45 -14.03 12.01
N LEU A 606 8.14 -15.32 11.90
CA LEU A 606 7.87 -16.01 10.64
C LEU A 606 6.41 -16.42 10.64
N THR A 607 5.65 -15.99 9.64
CA THR A 607 4.19 -16.22 9.59
C THR A 607 3.76 -17.24 8.54
N GLY A 608 4.70 -17.77 7.76
CA GLY A 608 4.49 -18.80 6.74
C GLY A 608 5.70 -18.85 5.79
N ASP A 609 5.64 -19.70 4.77
CA ASP A 609 6.53 -19.63 3.59
C ASP A 609 5.68 -19.55 2.32
N CYS A 610 5.55 -18.35 1.74
CA CYS A 610 4.76 -18.07 0.54
C CYS A 610 5.20 -18.88 -0.70
N SER A 611 6.37 -19.52 -0.66
CA SER A 611 6.83 -20.44 -1.72
C SER A 611 6.35 -21.89 -1.55
N ASN A 612 5.81 -22.25 -0.38
CA ASN A 612 5.33 -23.59 -0.06
C ASN A 612 3.88 -23.55 0.47
N GLN A 613 2.94 -23.93 -0.39
CA GLN A 613 1.50 -23.91 -0.10
C GLN A 613 1.09 -24.76 1.13
N ASP A 614 1.87 -25.78 1.48
CA ASP A 614 1.64 -26.62 2.66
C ASP A 614 2.10 -25.96 3.97
N SER A 615 2.95 -24.92 3.88
CA SER A 615 3.49 -24.19 5.03
C SER A 615 2.65 -22.98 5.45
N TRP A 616 1.71 -22.55 4.59
CA TRP A 616 0.84 -21.38 4.82
C TRP A 616 -0.10 -21.55 6.02
N ASN A 617 -0.09 -22.71 6.68
CA ASN A 617 -0.92 -23.05 7.84
C ASN A 617 -0.11 -23.48 9.07
N VAL A 618 1.21 -23.23 9.10
CA VAL A 618 2.05 -23.55 10.26
C VAL A 618 2.55 -22.25 10.89
N LEU A 619 1.79 -21.71 11.85
CA LEU A 619 2.33 -20.72 12.78
C LEU A 619 3.32 -21.42 13.74
N PRO A 620 4.42 -20.75 14.13
CA PRO A 620 5.45 -21.32 15.01
C PRO A 620 4.95 -21.69 16.42
#